data_AF-A0A7J7NTU4-F1
#
_entry.id   AF-A0A7J7NTU4-F1
#
_cell.length_a   1.000
_cell.length_b   1.000
_cell.length_c   1.000
_cell.angle_alpha   90.00
_cell.angle_beta   90.00
_cell.angle_gamma   90.00
#
_symmetry.space_group_name_H-M   'P 1'
#
loop_
_entity.id
_entity.type
_entity.pdbx_description
1 polymer ?
#
loop_
_entity_poly.entity_id
_entity_poly.type
_entity_poly.pdbx_seq_one_letter_code
_entity_poly.pdbx_strand_id
1 'polypeptide(L)'
;MSCKDKRFTRCFWYFGHLKKTYKLLRPVVVIDKTFLKGRYRGTLLTTIAIDPSNHIFPLAFLIIDLETIESWTYFLEMFGYNFHGYDTRFVVISDRNPIIINDVPKVFPFAIHIKQH
;
A
#
# COMPACT_ATOMS: atom_id res chain seq x y z
N MET A 1 2.16 14.90 2.69
CA MET A 1 1.83 15.51 1.38
C MET A 1 3.09 16.14 0.81
N SER A 2 3.31 16.04 -0.50
CA SER A 2 4.40 16.73 -1.20
C SER A 2 3.90 17.46 -2.44
N CYS A 3 4.60 18.54 -2.77
CA CYS A 3 4.32 19.42 -3.89
C CYS A 3 5.66 19.79 -4.55
N LYS A 4 5.71 19.79 -5.89
CA LYS A 4 6.86 20.22 -6.68
C LYS A 4 6.39 21.23 -7.72
N ASP A 5 7.07 22.37 -7.85
CA ASP A 5 6.71 23.44 -8.79
C ASP A 5 5.23 23.86 -8.74
N LYS A 6 4.69 24.03 -7.52
CA LYS A 6 3.27 24.33 -7.23
C LYS A 6 2.27 23.29 -7.74
N ARG A 7 2.72 22.08 -8.06
CA ARG A 7 1.88 20.93 -8.43
C ARG A 7 1.92 19.85 -7.36
N PHE A 8 0.75 19.30 -7.06
CA PHE A 8 0.62 18.13 -6.20
C PHE A 8 1.40 16.96 -6.80
N THR A 9 2.16 16.23 -5.97
CA THR A 9 2.85 15.01 -6.40
C THR A 9 2.34 13.78 -5.68
N ARG A 10 2.29 13.81 -4.33
CA ARG A 10 1.78 12.69 -3.55
C ARG A 10 1.24 13.05 -2.18
N CYS A 11 0.31 12.25 -1.66
CA CYS A 11 -0.18 12.33 -0.28
C CYS A 11 -0.41 10.94 0.30
N PHE A 12 0.34 10.61 1.35
CA PHE A 12 0.17 9.39 2.13
C PHE A 12 -0.60 9.68 3.41
N TRP A 13 -1.55 8.81 3.77
CA TRP A 13 -2.22 8.86 5.07
C TRP A 13 -2.71 7.48 5.50
N TYR A 14 -3.04 7.37 6.79
CA TYR A 14 -3.66 6.19 7.41
C TYR A 14 -4.47 6.62 8.63
N PHE A 15 -5.36 5.74 9.10
CA PHE A 15 -6.12 6.00 10.32
C PHE A 15 -5.34 5.51 11.55
N GLY A 16 -5.03 6.41 12.49
CA GLY A 16 -4.23 6.09 13.67
C GLY A 16 -4.81 4.98 14.55
N HIS A 17 -6.15 4.82 14.55
CA HIS A 17 -6.80 3.69 15.21
C HIS A 17 -6.41 2.34 14.60
N LEU A 18 -6.36 2.25 13.27
CA LEU A 18 -5.98 1.03 12.55
C LEU A 18 -4.54 0.63 12.83
N LYS A 19 -3.61 1.59 12.97
CA LYS A 19 -2.24 1.30 13.38
C LYS A 19 -2.16 0.58 14.72
N LYS A 20 -3.04 0.94 15.67
CA LYS A 20 -3.09 0.29 17.00
C LYS A 20 -3.75 -1.09 16.95
N THR A 21 -4.80 -1.24 16.16
CA THR A 21 -5.57 -2.50 16.07
C THR A 21 -5.03 -3.48 15.05
N TYR A 22 -4.07 -3.08 14.20
CA TYR A 22 -3.55 -3.90 13.12
C TYR A 22 -3.03 -5.27 13.56
N LYS A 23 -2.40 -5.34 14.74
CA LYS A 23 -1.89 -6.61 15.32
C LYS A 23 -2.99 -7.65 15.62
N LEU A 24 -4.26 -7.22 15.61
CA LEU A 24 -5.43 -8.08 15.81
C LEU A 24 -6.00 -8.60 14.48
N LEU A 25 -5.54 -8.07 13.34
CA LEU A 25 -5.97 -8.51 12.01
C LEU A 25 -5.14 -9.73 11.56
N ARG A 26 -5.61 -10.42 10.52
CA ARG A 26 -4.84 -11.52 9.91
C ARG A 26 -3.52 -10.96 9.35
N PRO A 27 -2.43 -11.74 9.35
CA PRO A 27 -1.15 -11.34 8.74
C PRO A 27 -1.22 -11.46 7.21
N VAL A 28 -2.23 -10.82 6.62
CA VAL A 28 -2.52 -10.80 5.19
C VAL A 28 -2.89 -9.36 4.83
N VAL A 29 -2.20 -8.83 3.83
CA VAL A 29 -2.43 -7.50 3.29
C VAL A 29 -2.69 -7.62 1.80
N VAL A 30 -3.77 -7.02 1.34
CA VAL A 30 -4.08 -6.85 -0.08
C VAL A 30 -3.66 -5.44 -0.49
N ILE A 31 -2.94 -5.34 -1.60
CA ILE A 31 -2.52 -4.08 -2.21
C ILE A 31 -3.29 -3.92 -3.51
N ASP A 32 -3.95 -2.79 -3.65
CA ASP A 32 -4.73 -2.46 -4.84
C ASP A 32 -4.47 -1.03 -5.30
N LYS A 33 -4.74 -0.78 -6.58
CA LYS A 33 -4.67 0.54 -7.19
C LYS A 33 -5.98 0.87 -7.90
N THR A 34 -6.40 2.13 -7.79
CA THR A 34 -7.56 2.63 -8.52
C THR A 34 -7.22 3.96 -9.18
N PHE A 35 -7.52 4.07 -10.48
CA PHE A 35 -7.36 5.32 -11.21
C PHE A 35 -8.43 6.34 -10.80
N LEU A 36 -7.99 7.54 -10.44
CA LEU A 36 -8.90 8.64 -10.09
C LEU A 36 -9.50 9.23 -11.38
N LYS A 37 -10.82 9.39 -11.39
CA LYS A 37 -11.59 9.98 -12.50
C LYS A 37 -11.88 11.46 -12.23
N GLY A 38 -12.09 12.22 -13.30
CA GLY A 38 -12.49 13.62 -13.23
C GLY A 38 -11.35 14.61 -13.48
N ARG A 39 -11.45 15.82 -12.91
CA ARG A 39 -10.51 16.93 -13.14
C ARG A 39 -9.11 16.63 -12.61
N TYR A 40 -9.02 15.86 -11.53
CA TYR A 40 -7.76 15.46 -10.90
C TYR A 40 -7.45 14.04 -11.35
N ARG A 41 -6.56 13.93 -12.34
CA ARG A 41 -5.98 12.65 -12.77
C ARG A 41 -5.00 12.15 -11.70
N GLY A 42 -4.78 10.84 -11.65
CA GLY A 42 -3.82 10.22 -10.76
C GLY A 42 -4.23 8.80 -10.37
N THR A 43 -3.50 8.23 -9.43
CA THR A 43 -3.72 6.88 -8.93
C THR A 43 -3.83 6.91 -7.42
N LEU A 44 -4.86 6.25 -6.88
CA LEU A 44 -4.97 5.93 -5.46
C LEU A 44 -4.44 4.52 -5.26
N LEU A 45 -3.41 4.38 -4.45
CA LEU A 45 -2.92 3.11 -3.93
C LEU A 45 -3.51 2.89 -2.55
N THR A 46 -3.91 1.65 -2.25
CA THR A 46 -4.46 1.28 -0.95
C THR A 46 -3.90 -0.05 -0.47
N THR A 47 -3.65 -0.14 0.84
CA THR A 47 -3.45 -1.42 1.51
C THR A 47 -4.68 -1.78 2.32
N ILE A 48 -5.06 -3.04 2.30
CA ILE A 48 -6.27 -3.57 2.92
C ILE A 48 -5.87 -4.77 3.78
N ALA A 49 -6.39 -4.87 4.99
CA ALA A 49 -6.28 -6.06 5.83
C ALA A 49 -7.66 -6.65 6.12
N ILE A 50 -7.65 -7.90 6.56
CA ILE A 50 -8.85 -8.68 6.82
C ILE A 50 -8.79 -9.18 8.27
N ASP A 51 -9.87 -9.03 9.02
CA ASP A 51 -9.94 -9.56 10.39
C ASP A 51 -10.30 -11.07 10.41
N PRO A 52 -10.28 -11.72 11.59
CA PRO A 52 -10.72 -13.11 11.72
C PRO A 52 -12.17 -13.38 11.26
N SER A 53 -13.02 -12.36 11.23
CA SER A 53 -14.43 -12.43 10.84
C SER A 53 -14.67 -12.06 9.36
N ASN A 54 -13.62 -11.88 8.57
CA ASN A 54 -13.66 -11.50 7.14
C ASN A 54 -14.16 -10.08 6.86
N HIS A 55 -14.12 -9.17 7.84
CA HIS A 55 -14.33 -7.75 7.60
C HIS A 55 -13.07 -7.11 6.99
N ILE A 56 -13.29 -6.15 6.11
CA ILE A 56 -12.26 -5.47 5.33
C ILE A 56 -11.89 -4.15 6.01
N PHE A 57 -10.59 -3.94 6.24
CA PHE A 57 -10.06 -2.73 6.86
C PHE A 57 -9.01 -2.07 5.95
N PRO A 58 -9.31 -0.91 5.35
CA PRO A 58 -8.32 -0.19 4.55
C PRO A 58 -7.30 0.51 5.46
N LEU A 59 -6.05 0.06 5.43
CA LEU A 59 -5.01 0.45 6.37
C LEU A 59 -4.33 1.77 6.01
N ALA A 60 -3.82 1.87 4.79
CA ALA A 60 -3.06 3.02 4.33
C ALA A 60 -3.39 3.37 2.89
N PHE A 61 -3.24 4.65 2.56
CA PHE A 61 -3.57 5.21 1.27
C PHE A 61 -2.43 6.08 0.76
N LEU A 62 -2.23 6.07 -0.56
CA LEU A 62 -1.37 7.01 -1.26
C LEU A 62 -2.05 7.51 -2.52
N ILE A 63 -2.27 8.82 -2.61
CA ILE A 63 -2.60 9.45 -3.90
C ILE A 63 -1.29 9.91 -4.53
N ILE A 64 -1.09 9.56 -5.80
CA ILE A 64 0.05 9.95 -6.64
C ILE A 64 -0.45 10.54 -7.95
N ASP A 65 0.29 11.52 -8.48
CA ASP A 65 0.04 12.09 -9.80
C ASP A 65 0.44 11.14 -10.94
N LEU A 66 1.52 10.38 -10.75
CA LEU A 66 2.05 9.42 -11.71
C LEU A 66 2.46 8.10 -11.03
N GLU A 67 2.04 6.98 -11.64
CA GLU A 67 2.48 5.65 -11.25
C GLU A 67 3.89 5.34 -11.79
N THR A 68 4.85 5.29 -10.89
CA THR A 68 6.27 4.95 -11.16
C THR A 68 6.80 3.95 -10.14
N ILE A 69 7.94 3.32 -10.44
CA ILE A 69 8.68 2.47 -9.48
C ILE A 69 8.92 3.22 -8.18
N GLU A 70 9.35 4.49 -8.25
CA GLU A 70 9.60 5.33 -7.07
C GLU A 70 8.32 5.53 -6.23
N SER A 71 7.17 5.75 -6.88
CA SER A 71 5.90 5.93 -6.19
C SER A 71 5.44 4.65 -5.45
N TRP A 72 5.67 3.49 -6.04
CA TRP A 72 5.35 2.19 -5.44
C TRP A 72 6.29 1.85 -4.30
N THR A 73 7.60 1.99 -4.52
CA THR A 73 8.60 1.80 -3.47
C THR A 73 8.30 2.69 -2.27
N TYR A 74 8.03 3.99 -2.51
CA TYR A 74 7.65 4.93 -1.45
C TYR A 74 6.39 4.48 -0.70
N PHE A 75 5.37 3.98 -1.40
CA PHE A 75 4.15 3.49 -0.75
C PHE A 75 4.42 2.30 0.18
N LEU A 76 5.16 1.32 -0.33
CA LEU A 76 5.51 0.11 0.41
C LEU A 76 6.37 0.44 1.62
N GLU A 77 7.37 1.31 1.49
CA GLU A 77 8.21 1.77 2.60
C GLU A 77 7.38 2.49 3.68
N MET A 78 6.49 3.40 3.27
CA MET A 78 5.61 4.10 4.20
C MET A 78 4.66 3.15 4.92
N PHE A 79 4.14 2.13 4.23
CA PHE A 79 3.34 1.07 4.85
C PHE A 79 4.17 0.25 5.85
N GLY A 80 5.34 -0.22 5.42
CA GLY A 80 6.28 -1.01 6.23
C GLY A 80 6.65 -0.29 7.52
N TYR A 81 7.08 0.97 7.42
CA TYR A 81 7.44 1.81 8.56
C TYR A 81 6.29 1.98 9.58
N ASN A 82 5.04 2.03 9.11
CA ASN A 82 3.90 2.34 9.98
C ASN A 82 3.18 1.13 10.56
N PHE A 83 3.21 -0.04 9.92
CA PHE A 83 2.33 -1.17 10.25
C PHE A 83 3.08 -2.44 10.65
N HIS A 84 3.95 -2.97 9.79
CA HIS A 84 4.54 -4.29 9.97
C HIS A 84 6.01 -4.26 10.42
N GLY A 85 6.76 -3.24 10.03
CA GLY A 85 8.22 -3.32 10.05
C GLY A 85 8.73 -4.21 8.91
N TYR A 86 10.02 -4.07 8.59
CA TYR A 86 10.61 -4.70 7.40
C TYR A 86 10.94 -6.20 7.60
N ASP A 87 11.04 -6.66 8.85
CA ASP A 87 11.49 -8.01 9.23
C ASP A 87 10.36 -8.99 9.62
N THR A 88 9.10 -8.64 9.36
CA THR A 88 7.96 -9.51 9.69
C THR A 88 7.53 -10.40 8.54
N ARG A 89 7.17 -11.65 8.86
CA ARG A 89 6.54 -12.57 7.90
C ARG A 89 5.03 -12.34 7.87
N PHE A 90 4.52 -11.99 6.69
CA PHE A 90 3.10 -11.84 6.38
C PHE A 90 2.84 -12.14 4.91
N VAL A 91 1.57 -12.20 4.52
CA VAL A 91 1.17 -12.42 3.13
C VAL A 91 0.84 -11.08 2.48
N VAL A 92 1.45 -10.79 1.33
CA VAL A 92 1.05 -9.71 0.44
C VAL A 92 0.28 -10.31 -0.73
N ILE A 93 -0.90 -9.78 -1.02
CA ILE A 93 -1.69 -10.12 -2.20
C ILE A 93 -1.77 -8.87 -3.07
N SER A 94 -1.44 -8.97 -4.35
CA SER A 94 -1.58 -7.82 -5.28
C SER A 94 -2.00 -8.28 -6.68
N ASP A 95 -2.34 -7.31 -7.52
CA ASP A 95 -2.44 -7.52 -8.97
C ASP A 95 -1.07 -7.95 -9.58
N ARG A 96 -1.10 -8.38 -10.85
CA ARG A 96 0.09 -8.78 -11.62
C ARG A 96 0.86 -7.62 -12.25
N ASN A 97 0.80 -6.43 -11.66
CA ASN A 97 1.58 -5.31 -12.12
C ASN A 97 3.10 -5.60 -11.97
N PRO A 98 3.90 -5.54 -13.04
CA PRO A 98 5.33 -5.82 -12.99
C PRO A 98 6.08 -4.96 -11.97
N ILE A 99 5.65 -3.71 -11.74
CA ILE A 99 6.26 -2.83 -10.75
C ILE A 99 6.07 -3.41 -9.34
N ILE A 100 4.84 -3.81 -9.00
CA ILE A 100 4.52 -4.37 -7.68
C ILE A 100 5.23 -5.71 -7.48
N ILE A 101 5.20 -6.58 -8.50
CA ILE A 101 5.89 -7.88 -8.48
C ILE A 101 7.38 -7.73 -8.16
N ASN A 102 8.01 -6.67 -8.68
CA ASN A 102 9.43 -6.43 -8.48
C ASN A 102 9.74 -5.67 -7.18
N ASP A 103 8.87 -4.77 -6.71
CA ASP A 103 9.15 -3.94 -5.54
C ASP A 103 8.77 -4.58 -4.21
N VAL A 104 7.71 -5.39 -4.14
CA VAL A 104 7.32 -6.10 -2.91
C VAL A 104 8.48 -6.90 -2.30
N PRO A 105 9.20 -7.77 -3.03
CA PRO A 105 10.30 -8.54 -2.45
C PRO A 105 11.53 -7.68 -2.09
N LYS A 106 11.68 -6.48 -2.67
CA LYS A 106 12.76 -5.55 -2.29
C LYS A 106 12.48 -4.88 -0.94
N VAL A 107 11.22 -4.47 -0.72
CA VAL A 107 10.82 -3.75 0.50
C VAL A 107 10.47 -4.73 1.63
N PHE A 108 9.87 -5.87 1.31
CA PHE A 108 9.44 -6.91 2.24
C PHE A 108 10.05 -8.27 1.89
N PRO A 109 11.37 -8.46 2.10
CA PRO A 109 12.07 -9.67 1.67
C PRO A 109 11.56 -10.95 2.34
N PHE A 110 10.88 -10.85 3.49
CA PHE A 110 10.32 -11.98 4.22
C PHE A 110 8.81 -12.19 4.00
N ALA A 111 8.16 -11.34 3.21
CA ALA A 111 6.75 -11.51 2.90
C ALA A 111 6.52 -12.60 1.85
N ILE A 112 5.42 -13.34 1.98
CA ILE A 112 4.94 -14.25 0.94
C ILE A 112 4.11 -13.44 -0.03
N HIS A 113 4.55 -13.31 -1.28
CA HIS A 113 3.83 -12.53 -2.30
C HIS A 113 2.97 -13.41 -3.21
N ILE A 114 1.64 -13.28 -3.07
CA ILE A 114 0.64 -13.92 -3.92
C ILE A 114 0.18 -12.93 -5.00
N LYS A 115 0.17 -13.38 -6.26
CA LYS A 115 -0.11 -12.55 -7.44
C LYS A 115 -1.45 -12.97 -8.02
N GLN A 116 -2.47 -12.11 -7.94
CA GLN A 116 -3.81 -12.39 -8.47
C GLN A 116 -3.79 -12.42 -10.01
N HIS A 117 -4.65 -13.27 -10.59
CA HIS A 117 -4.60 -13.66 -12.01
C HIS A 117 -4.65 -12.51 -13.01
#